data_AF-A0A8X6QZQ1-F1
#
_entry.id   AF-A0A8X6QZQ1-F1
#
_cell.length_a   1.000
_cell.length_b   1.000
_cell.length_c   1.000
_cell.angle_alpha   90.00
_cell.angle_beta   90.00
_cell.angle_gamma   90.00
#
_symmetry.space_group_name_H-M   'P 1'
#
loop_
_entity.id
_entity.type
_entity.pdbx_description
1 polymer ?
#
loop_
_entity_poly.entity_id
_entity_poly.type
_entity_poly.pdbx_seq_one_letter_code
_entity_poly.pdbx_strand_id
1 'polypeptide(L)'
;ASDIPGPVKWFKPYFDCDRSNKWVFGATVPIPDIFPRHTQWRHIEIPTYVAVAVMEVDFERIDINQCPTGEGNPPPNRYAGTARCKNQTTECEPIHGYGFRRGGYQCRCLPGYRLPKVMRNPFLGEIVERAPYDQYRKGFNCEQISYLMVMTQNVERLSEIERWKYISRQSMFFNVGNMTGRRIDPTEVVDYVRSPDLKYKCESIAKTHPERLVLRGDVAFGKEIQLENEARTALRLANFISAFLQIVDPNDLFAEFRVPDRPLTEDQVIGEVMSAVIGNEKIQGCGAFFDRNQFINRTLFAPYAFRKEKNAQNFFVEDMARHIQKKNYLKNEWFKSLKVQWAANTDNLETYTTKIKIRYNSSGLYPIRYDRYPLQYKAAEVKHGYWTAPYFDCGGFHNQWLITYAAPFFGWDKIKSRLEFKGAVAVNMKLEELDINQCDDDYYVQNAFKGSHKCDRRSSRCVPILGRGFDTGGYKCQCNQGYEYAFNDYITYIDGQISEAEFEKLLKNFPSRYDTLKCRIAGAASITGHLLFVMLVTITDSERCWSAINSMADLESTRITALSKDPILDCRLVTANNNKSRRL
;
A
#
# COMPACT_ATOMS: atom_id res chain seq x y z
N ALA A 1 17.15 -0.91 -10.18
CA ALA A 1 18.61 -1.02 -10.01
C ALA A 1 19.24 -0.86 -11.38
N SER A 2 20.11 0.14 -11.58
CA SER A 2 20.68 0.47 -12.90
C SER A 2 21.73 -0.51 -13.39
N ASP A 3 22.34 -1.29 -12.50
CA ASP A 3 23.41 -2.22 -12.85
C ASP A 3 22.98 -3.67 -12.57
N ILE A 4 23.19 -4.54 -13.56
CA ILE A 4 23.07 -6.00 -13.41
C ILE A 4 24.45 -6.61 -13.71
N PRO A 5 25.07 -7.32 -12.75
CA PRO A 5 24.63 -7.48 -11.36
C PRO A 5 24.90 -6.22 -10.52
N GLY A 6 23.91 -5.77 -9.75
CA GLY A 6 24.08 -4.67 -8.80
C GLY A 6 25.05 -5.01 -7.66
N PRO A 7 25.34 -4.07 -6.74
CA PRO A 7 26.34 -4.25 -5.67
C PRO A 7 25.98 -5.34 -4.64
N VAL A 8 24.73 -5.83 -4.67
CA VAL A 8 24.24 -6.90 -3.80
C VAL A 8 24.33 -8.23 -4.54
N LYS A 9 25.10 -9.17 -4.00
CA LYS A 9 25.17 -10.54 -4.49
C LYS A 9 24.34 -11.46 -3.59
N TRP A 10 23.32 -12.10 -4.16
CA TRP A 10 22.55 -13.13 -3.49
C TRP A 10 23.25 -14.49 -3.59
N PHE A 11 23.20 -15.29 -2.53
CA PHE A 11 23.73 -16.66 -2.54
C PHE A 11 22.62 -17.71 -2.40
N LYS A 12 22.96 -18.96 -2.71
CA LYS A 12 22.00 -20.08 -2.71
C LYS A 12 21.50 -20.37 -1.28
N PRO A 13 20.20 -20.68 -1.10
CA PRO A 13 19.69 -21.07 0.21
C PRO A 13 20.45 -22.28 0.76
N TYR A 14 20.69 -22.29 2.08
CA TYR A 14 21.36 -23.37 2.78
C TYR A 14 20.72 -23.62 4.14
N PHE A 15 20.89 -24.82 4.69
CA PHE A 15 20.42 -25.16 6.03
C PHE A 15 21.52 -24.90 7.05
N ASP A 16 21.26 -24.03 8.01
CA ASP A 16 22.22 -23.65 9.06
C ASP A 16 22.10 -24.59 10.26
N CYS A 17 22.90 -25.66 10.28
CA CYS A 17 22.88 -26.67 11.33
C CYS A 17 23.36 -26.15 12.70
N ASP A 18 24.19 -25.11 12.73
CA ASP A 18 24.95 -24.74 13.94
C ASP A 18 24.28 -23.64 14.76
N ARG A 19 23.69 -22.62 14.10
CA ARG A 19 23.15 -21.44 14.80
C ARG A 19 21.63 -21.45 14.86
N SER A 20 20.97 -21.36 13.70
CA SER A 20 19.52 -21.15 13.62
C SER A 20 18.70 -22.44 13.47
N ASN A 21 19.33 -23.55 13.05
CA ASN A 21 18.68 -24.83 12.75
C ASN A 21 17.50 -24.68 11.77
N LYS A 22 17.69 -23.82 10.75
CA LYS A 22 16.68 -23.43 9.78
C LYS A 22 17.28 -23.26 8.39
N TRP A 23 16.41 -23.29 7.37
CA TRP A 23 16.76 -22.84 6.04
C TRP A 23 16.91 -21.32 6.01
N VAL A 24 18.04 -20.86 5.52
CA VAL A 24 18.34 -19.43 5.38
C VAL A 24 18.79 -19.14 3.96
N PHE A 25 18.57 -17.92 3.52
CA PHE A 25 19.20 -17.36 2.34
C PHE A 25 19.72 -15.98 2.69
N GLY A 26 20.60 -15.42 1.87
CA GLY A 26 21.12 -14.11 2.20
C GLY A 26 21.74 -13.39 1.03
N ALA A 27 22.11 -12.15 1.34
CA ALA A 27 22.73 -11.22 0.43
C ALA A 27 24.03 -10.70 1.03
N THR A 28 25.01 -10.49 0.17
CA THR A 28 26.32 -9.95 0.53
C THR A 28 26.59 -8.66 -0.21
N VAL A 29 27.12 -7.66 0.49
CA VAL A 29 27.52 -6.37 -0.06
C VAL A 29 28.98 -6.11 0.33
N PRO A 30 29.87 -5.78 -0.62
CA PRO A 30 31.26 -5.48 -0.29
C PRO A 30 31.36 -4.17 0.49
N ILE A 31 32.33 -4.10 1.39
CA ILE A 31 32.75 -2.89 2.10
C ILE A 31 34.07 -2.44 1.45
N PRO A 32 34.01 -1.53 0.47
CA PRO A 32 35.21 -0.94 -0.10
C PRO A 32 35.75 0.13 0.85
N ASP A 33 37.07 0.14 1.04
CA ASP A 33 37.77 1.24 1.69
C ASP A 33 38.66 1.94 0.67
N ILE A 34 38.35 3.22 0.45
CA ILE A 34 39.09 4.12 -0.46
C ILE A 34 40.08 4.97 0.34
N PHE A 35 39.79 5.22 1.63
CA PHE A 35 40.62 6.00 2.53
C PHE A 35 40.42 5.45 3.94
N PRO A 36 41.42 4.77 4.52
CA PRO A 36 41.32 4.35 5.89
C PRO A 36 41.31 5.63 6.74
N ARG A 37 40.12 6.09 7.14
CA ARG A 37 39.86 7.38 7.80
C ARG A 37 40.62 7.56 9.12
N HIS A 38 41.22 6.49 9.63
CA HIS A 38 42.02 6.45 10.85
C HIS A 38 43.53 6.26 10.62
N THR A 39 43.99 6.21 9.37
CA THR A 39 45.43 6.17 9.06
C THR A 39 45.87 7.51 8.51
N GLN A 40 46.98 8.05 9.00
CA GLN A 40 47.61 9.27 8.47
C GLN A 40 48.23 9.06 7.06
N TRP A 41 48.00 7.90 6.45
CA TRP A 41 48.65 7.45 5.23
C TRP A 41 47.78 7.79 4.02
N ARG A 42 48.23 8.77 3.22
CA ARG A 42 47.50 9.31 2.05
C ARG A 42 47.98 8.76 0.69
N HIS A 43 48.68 7.62 0.65
CA HIS A 43 49.43 7.21 -0.54
C HIS A 43 48.83 6.05 -1.37
N ILE A 44 47.63 5.56 -1.05
CA ILE A 44 46.96 4.54 -1.87
C ILE A 44 45.53 5.01 -2.16
N GLU A 45 45.30 5.54 -3.35
CA GLU A 45 44.00 6.03 -3.85
C GLU A 45 43.20 4.94 -4.59
N ILE A 46 43.55 3.66 -4.34
CA ILE A 46 42.88 2.52 -4.99
C ILE A 46 41.84 1.96 -4.01
N PRO A 47 40.56 1.82 -4.40
CA PRO A 47 39.56 1.14 -3.58
C PRO A 47 40.04 -0.27 -3.24
N THR A 48 40.21 -0.55 -1.95
CA THR A 48 40.55 -1.89 -1.46
C THR A 48 39.30 -2.58 -0.93
N TYR A 49 39.18 -3.87 -1.21
CA TYR A 49 38.17 -4.70 -0.58
C TYR A 49 38.61 -5.01 0.85
N VAL A 50 37.88 -4.51 1.85
CA VAL A 50 38.23 -4.69 3.27
C VAL A 50 37.37 -5.75 3.93
N ALA A 51 36.06 -5.73 3.66
CA ALA A 51 35.12 -6.64 4.31
C ALA A 51 33.86 -6.84 3.47
N VAL A 52 32.94 -7.65 3.97
CA VAL A 52 31.62 -7.88 3.37
C VAL A 52 30.55 -7.81 4.45
N ALA A 53 29.47 -7.08 4.19
CA ALA A 53 28.27 -7.10 4.99
C ALA A 53 27.38 -8.24 4.50
N VAL A 54 26.98 -9.14 5.39
CA VAL A 54 26.11 -10.28 5.08
C VAL A 54 24.81 -10.13 5.86
N MET A 55 23.69 -10.26 5.15
CA MET A 55 22.37 -10.34 5.78
C MET A 55 21.73 -11.67 5.42
N GLU A 56 21.37 -12.42 6.46
CA GLU A 56 20.68 -13.70 6.35
C GLU A 56 19.22 -13.51 6.75
N VAL A 57 18.33 -14.14 6.00
CA VAL A 57 16.89 -14.03 6.16
C VAL A 57 16.32 -15.44 6.21
N ASP A 58 15.30 -15.62 7.06
CA ASP A 58 14.56 -16.88 7.18
C ASP A 58 13.92 -17.22 5.83
N PHE A 59 14.31 -18.36 5.26
CA PHE A 59 13.86 -18.79 3.94
C PHE A 59 12.35 -19.05 3.89
N GLU A 60 11.74 -19.43 5.03
CA GLU A 60 10.29 -19.69 5.11
C GLU A 60 9.44 -18.44 4.85
N ARG A 61 10.03 -17.24 4.97
CA ARG A 61 9.35 -15.97 4.72
C ARG A 61 9.35 -15.55 3.25
N ILE A 62 10.07 -16.26 2.38
CA ILE A 62 10.06 -15.96 0.95
C ILE A 62 8.85 -16.58 0.28
N ASP A 63 8.13 -15.79 -0.52
CA ASP A 63 7.05 -16.28 -1.36
C ASP A 63 7.57 -17.11 -2.54
N ILE A 64 6.87 -18.20 -2.87
CA ILE A 64 7.08 -18.90 -4.15
C ILE A 64 6.15 -18.34 -5.22
N ASN A 65 6.69 -18.11 -6.42
CA ASN A 65 5.87 -17.72 -7.58
C ASN A 65 5.52 -18.95 -8.42
N GLN A 66 4.28 -19.43 -8.30
CA GLN A 66 3.78 -20.62 -9.01
C GLN A 66 3.19 -20.31 -10.40
N CYS A 67 3.04 -19.03 -10.74
CA CYS A 67 2.46 -18.61 -12.01
C CYS A 67 3.37 -18.98 -13.20
N PRO A 68 2.84 -19.06 -14.43
CA PRO A 68 3.65 -19.35 -15.61
C PRO A 68 4.74 -18.28 -15.81
N THR A 69 5.75 -18.60 -16.62
CA THR A 69 6.80 -17.64 -17.01
C THR A 69 6.21 -16.51 -17.85
N GLY A 70 6.62 -15.28 -17.59
CA GLY A 70 6.16 -14.08 -18.30
C GLY A 70 6.95 -12.84 -17.86
N GLU A 71 6.51 -11.64 -18.25
CA GLU A 71 7.20 -10.38 -17.91
C GLU A 71 7.35 -10.18 -16.39
N GLY A 72 6.33 -10.56 -15.61
CA GLY A 72 6.36 -10.52 -14.14
C GLY A 72 6.97 -11.76 -13.47
N ASN A 73 7.39 -12.77 -14.23
CA ASN A 73 7.99 -14.00 -13.72
C ASN A 73 9.06 -14.53 -14.70
N PRO A 74 10.15 -13.77 -14.91
CA PRO A 74 11.21 -14.18 -15.83
C PRO A 74 11.98 -15.39 -15.27
N PRO A 75 12.52 -16.27 -16.14
CA PRO A 75 13.40 -17.34 -15.70
C PRO A 75 14.71 -16.78 -15.11
N PRO A 76 15.34 -17.48 -14.15
CA PRO A 76 15.05 -18.83 -13.70
C PRO A 76 14.06 -18.88 -12.52
N ASN A 77 12.91 -19.54 -12.71
CA ASN A 77 11.99 -19.90 -11.63
C ASN A 77 11.57 -21.37 -11.75
N ARG A 78 11.90 -22.19 -10.74
CA ARG A 78 11.61 -23.63 -10.73
C ARG A 78 10.14 -23.96 -10.41
N TYR A 79 9.43 -23.04 -9.78
CA TYR A 79 8.01 -23.19 -9.44
C TYR A 79 7.07 -22.68 -10.53
N ALA A 80 7.62 -22.07 -11.58
CA ALA A 80 6.82 -21.50 -12.65
C ALA A 80 5.94 -22.56 -13.32
N GLY A 81 4.66 -22.24 -13.52
CA GLY A 81 3.67 -23.13 -14.15
C GLY A 81 3.18 -24.27 -13.25
N THR A 82 3.49 -24.26 -11.96
CA THR A 82 2.95 -25.25 -10.99
C THR A 82 1.57 -24.86 -10.45
N ALA A 83 1.10 -23.64 -10.70
CA ALA A 83 -0.22 -23.20 -10.31
C ALA A 83 -1.31 -24.04 -10.97
N ARG A 84 -2.31 -24.43 -10.18
CA ARG A 84 -3.48 -25.20 -10.65
C ARG A 84 -4.57 -24.34 -11.30
N CYS A 85 -4.26 -23.13 -11.76
CA CYS A 85 -5.24 -22.31 -12.48
C CYS A 85 -5.67 -23.01 -13.78
N LYS A 86 -6.90 -22.74 -14.22
CA LYS A 86 -7.47 -23.27 -15.46
C LYS A 86 -6.97 -22.43 -16.63
N ASN A 87 -5.92 -22.88 -17.32
CA ASN A 87 -5.28 -22.11 -18.39
C ASN A 87 -6.21 -21.65 -19.53
N GLN A 88 -7.34 -22.32 -19.72
CA GLN A 88 -8.33 -21.97 -20.76
C GLN A 88 -9.20 -20.76 -20.39
N THR A 89 -9.49 -20.55 -19.10
CA THR A 89 -10.47 -19.55 -18.65
C THR A 89 -9.92 -18.58 -17.60
N THR A 90 -8.76 -18.89 -17.01
CA THR A 90 -8.15 -18.14 -15.91
C THR A 90 -6.67 -17.89 -16.14
N GLU A 91 -6.18 -16.81 -15.53
CA GLU A 91 -4.80 -16.36 -15.48
C GLU A 91 -4.32 -16.36 -14.01
N CYS A 92 -3.05 -16.68 -13.78
CA CYS A 92 -2.45 -16.71 -12.45
C CYS A 92 -1.85 -15.36 -12.07
N GLU A 93 -2.21 -14.86 -10.89
CA GLU A 93 -1.64 -13.65 -10.29
C GLU A 93 -1.01 -14.01 -8.93
N PRO A 94 0.29 -13.74 -8.71
CA PRO A 94 0.95 -14.09 -7.45
C PRO A 94 0.47 -13.21 -6.29
N ILE A 95 0.44 -13.76 -5.09
CA ILE A 95 0.13 -13.03 -3.85
C ILE A 95 1.43 -12.89 -3.05
N HIS A 96 1.77 -11.67 -2.68
CA HIS A 96 2.95 -11.36 -1.87
C HIS A 96 2.68 -11.49 -0.37
N GLY A 97 3.70 -11.84 0.43
CA GLY A 97 3.62 -12.03 1.88
C GLY A 97 2.93 -13.34 2.30
N TYR A 98 2.82 -14.31 1.39
CA TYR A 98 2.20 -15.60 1.66
C TYR A 98 3.17 -16.59 2.35
N GLY A 99 4.48 -16.43 2.20
CA GLY A 99 5.54 -17.30 2.70
C GLY A 99 5.84 -18.50 1.78
N PHE A 100 6.78 -19.34 2.22
CA PHE A 100 7.28 -20.48 1.45
C PHE A 100 6.31 -21.67 1.49
N ARG A 101 5.17 -21.54 0.81
CA ARG A 101 4.13 -22.57 0.74
C ARG A 101 3.33 -22.45 -0.56
N ARG A 102 2.73 -23.59 -0.97
CA ARG A 102 1.86 -23.63 -2.16
C ARG A 102 0.54 -22.88 -1.91
N GLY A 103 -0.03 -22.33 -2.97
CA GLY A 103 -1.29 -21.59 -2.95
C GLY A 103 -1.13 -20.08 -2.84
N GLY A 104 0.10 -19.55 -2.87
CA GLY A 104 0.42 -18.11 -2.84
C GLY A 104 0.12 -17.38 -4.15
N TYR A 105 -1.03 -17.66 -4.76
CA TYR A 105 -1.50 -17.04 -5.99
C TYR A 105 -3.03 -16.98 -5.99
N GLN A 106 -3.61 -16.21 -6.90
CA GLN A 106 -5.04 -16.24 -7.20
C GLN A 106 -5.25 -16.46 -8.69
N CYS A 107 -6.30 -17.19 -9.06
CA CYS A 107 -6.71 -17.35 -10.45
C CYS A 107 -7.76 -16.30 -10.79
N ARG A 108 -7.34 -15.29 -11.56
CA ARG A 108 -8.21 -14.26 -12.15
C ARG A 108 -8.81 -14.80 -13.44
N CYS A 109 -10.01 -14.37 -13.83
CA CYS A 109 -10.54 -14.74 -15.15
C CYS A 109 -9.72 -14.06 -16.25
N LEU A 110 -9.57 -14.74 -17.39
CA LEU A 110 -9.01 -14.15 -18.60
C LEU A 110 -9.93 -13.06 -19.16
N PRO A 111 -9.41 -12.12 -19.96
CA PRO A 111 -10.25 -11.21 -20.74
C PRO A 111 -11.28 -11.97 -21.59
N GLY A 112 -12.51 -11.48 -21.63
CA GLY A 112 -13.63 -12.19 -22.25
C GLY A 112 -14.25 -13.30 -21.39
N TYR A 113 -13.79 -13.51 -20.15
CA TYR A 113 -14.40 -14.41 -19.18
C TYR A 113 -14.78 -13.65 -17.90
N ARG A 114 -15.76 -14.19 -17.17
CA ARG A 114 -16.22 -13.66 -15.89
C ARG A 114 -16.35 -14.73 -14.82
N LEU A 115 -16.39 -14.29 -13.57
CA LEU A 115 -16.66 -15.19 -12.45
C LEU A 115 -18.08 -15.77 -12.55
N PRO A 116 -18.28 -17.01 -12.09
CA PRO A 116 -19.61 -17.60 -11.94
C PRO A 116 -20.49 -16.74 -11.02
N LYS A 117 -21.81 -16.81 -11.21
CA LYS A 117 -22.77 -15.97 -10.46
C LYS A 117 -22.73 -16.15 -8.95
N VAL A 118 -22.15 -17.22 -8.42
CA VAL A 118 -22.06 -17.51 -6.97
C VAL A 118 -20.79 -16.92 -6.35
N MET A 119 -19.74 -16.68 -7.16
CA MET A 119 -18.41 -16.30 -6.68
C MET A 119 -18.19 -14.80 -6.87
N ARG A 120 -17.69 -14.14 -5.80
CA ARG A 120 -17.41 -12.70 -5.81
C ARG A 120 -15.94 -12.34 -6.06
N ASN A 121 -15.02 -13.19 -5.58
CA ASN A 121 -13.58 -12.94 -5.65
C ASN A 121 -12.90 -13.94 -6.60
N PRO A 122 -11.72 -13.60 -7.12
CA PRO A 122 -10.86 -14.56 -7.82
C PRO A 122 -10.65 -15.84 -7.00
N PHE A 123 -10.39 -16.96 -7.68
CA PHE A 123 -10.19 -18.22 -6.99
C PHE A 123 -8.84 -18.21 -6.27
N LEU A 124 -8.84 -18.26 -4.93
CA LEU A 124 -7.62 -18.29 -4.14
C LEU A 124 -6.88 -19.61 -4.36
N GLY A 125 -5.58 -19.53 -4.64
CA GLY A 125 -4.71 -20.67 -4.87
C GLY A 125 -4.74 -21.67 -3.72
N GLU A 126 -4.77 -21.20 -2.48
CA GLU A 126 -4.93 -22.06 -1.29
C GLU A 126 -6.13 -23.01 -1.38
N ILE A 127 -7.27 -22.50 -1.87
CA ILE A 127 -8.51 -23.28 -2.01
C ILE A 127 -8.37 -24.24 -3.21
N VAL A 128 -7.81 -23.75 -4.32
CA VAL A 128 -7.61 -24.56 -5.53
C VAL A 128 -6.64 -25.72 -5.29
N GLU A 129 -5.57 -25.50 -4.53
CA GLU A 129 -4.56 -26.50 -4.20
C GLU A 129 -5.08 -27.57 -3.24
N ARG A 130 -5.95 -27.18 -2.30
CA ARG A 130 -6.59 -28.11 -1.34
C ARG A 130 -7.82 -28.83 -1.89
N ALA A 131 -8.38 -28.38 -3.01
CA ALA A 131 -9.60 -28.96 -3.56
C ALA A 131 -9.40 -30.44 -3.95
N PRO A 132 -10.36 -31.33 -3.60
CA PRO A 132 -10.34 -32.71 -4.08
C PRO A 132 -10.50 -32.75 -5.59
N TYR A 133 -10.03 -33.83 -6.21
CA TYR A 133 -9.98 -33.97 -7.67
C TYR A 133 -11.33 -33.70 -8.36
N ASP A 134 -12.42 -34.22 -7.80
CA ASP A 134 -13.76 -34.05 -8.39
C ASP A 134 -14.24 -32.60 -8.36
N GLN A 135 -13.98 -31.88 -7.27
CA GLN A 135 -14.31 -30.46 -7.15
C GLN A 135 -13.44 -29.62 -8.07
N TYR A 136 -12.15 -29.93 -8.16
CA TYR A 136 -11.23 -29.24 -9.05
C TYR A 136 -11.59 -29.43 -10.53
N ARG A 137 -12.02 -30.63 -10.92
CA ARG A 137 -12.38 -30.94 -12.31
C ARG A 137 -13.59 -30.14 -12.79
N LYS A 138 -14.64 -30.03 -11.95
CA LYS A 138 -15.90 -29.35 -12.30
C LYS A 138 -15.88 -27.85 -11.98
N GLY A 139 -15.12 -27.44 -10.98
CA GLY A 139 -15.08 -26.07 -10.46
C GLY A 139 -13.92 -25.22 -10.99
N PHE A 140 -13.82 -24.01 -10.44
CA PHE A 140 -12.74 -23.03 -10.69
C PHE A 140 -12.57 -22.57 -12.14
N ASN A 141 -13.55 -22.83 -13.00
CA ASN A 141 -13.62 -22.28 -14.36
C ASN A 141 -14.34 -20.93 -14.34
N CYS A 142 -13.94 -20.02 -15.22
CA CYS A 142 -14.70 -18.80 -15.49
C CYS A 142 -15.69 -19.03 -16.65
N GLU A 143 -16.80 -18.30 -16.62
CA GLU A 143 -17.83 -18.37 -17.67
C GLU A 143 -17.47 -17.40 -18.80
N GLN A 144 -17.63 -17.83 -20.05
CA GLN A 144 -17.34 -16.96 -21.20
C GLN A 144 -18.38 -15.85 -21.32
N ILE A 145 -17.90 -14.64 -21.61
CA ILE A 145 -18.72 -13.47 -21.90
C ILE A 145 -19.10 -13.55 -23.38
N SER A 146 -20.40 -13.60 -23.66
CA SER A 146 -20.94 -13.46 -25.02
C SER A 146 -20.68 -12.06 -25.59
N TYR A 147 -20.99 -11.78 -26.86
CA TYR A 147 -21.03 -10.45 -27.49
C TYR A 147 -20.27 -9.33 -26.76
N LEU A 148 -18.97 -9.22 -27.02
CA LEU A 148 -18.15 -8.14 -26.49
C LEU A 148 -18.39 -6.85 -27.28
N MET A 149 -18.46 -5.73 -26.58
CA MET A 149 -18.56 -4.39 -27.14
C MET A 149 -17.17 -3.89 -27.51
N VAL A 150 -17.10 -3.13 -28.60
CA VAL A 150 -15.89 -2.38 -28.96
C VAL A 150 -16.14 -0.92 -28.64
N MET A 151 -15.19 -0.26 -27.98
CA MET A 151 -15.30 1.17 -27.72
C MET A 151 -15.28 1.96 -29.04
N THR A 152 -16.35 2.71 -29.32
CA THR A 152 -16.47 3.55 -30.52
C THR A 152 -15.49 4.71 -30.44
N GLN A 153 -14.84 5.12 -31.54
CA GLN A 153 -13.94 6.28 -31.53
C GLN A 153 -14.71 7.60 -31.39
N ASN A 154 -15.90 7.70 -32.00
CA ASN A 154 -16.74 8.88 -31.93
C ASN A 154 -17.40 8.98 -30.55
N VAL A 155 -17.27 10.15 -29.93
CA VAL A 155 -17.85 10.47 -28.62
C VAL A 155 -18.71 11.70 -28.79
N GLU A 156 -19.98 11.58 -28.41
CA GLU A 156 -20.91 12.69 -28.42
C GLU A 156 -21.00 13.33 -27.04
N ARG A 157 -21.54 14.53 -26.99
CA ARG A 157 -21.85 15.17 -25.71
C ARG A 157 -23.10 14.52 -25.14
N LEU A 158 -23.03 14.18 -23.85
CA LEU A 158 -24.21 13.70 -23.11
C LEU A 158 -25.28 14.80 -23.06
N SER A 159 -26.54 14.37 -23.05
CA SER A 159 -27.66 15.28 -22.81
C SER A 159 -27.49 15.98 -21.46
N GLU A 160 -27.97 17.22 -21.33
CA GLU A 160 -27.80 18.00 -20.09
C GLU A 160 -28.42 17.28 -18.88
N ILE A 161 -29.56 16.61 -19.07
CA ILE A 161 -30.24 15.82 -18.03
C ILE A 161 -29.36 14.65 -17.56
N GLU A 162 -28.76 13.90 -18.49
CA GLU A 162 -27.89 12.76 -18.15
C GLU A 162 -26.58 13.22 -17.52
N ARG A 163 -25.99 14.30 -18.03
CA ARG A 163 -24.82 14.94 -17.44
C ARG A 163 -25.07 15.29 -15.98
N TRP A 164 -26.17 16.00 -15.69
CA TRP A 164 -26.53 16.34 -14.31
C TRP A 164 -26.82 15.10 -13.46
N LYS A 165 -27.41 14.04 -14.01
CA LYS A 165 -27.62 12.78 -13.29
C LYS A 165 -26.31 12.14 -12.81
N TYR A 166 -25.26 12.15 -13.62
CA TYR A 166 -23.94 11.63 -13.22
C TYR A 166 -23.23 12.56 -12.24
N ILE A 167 -23.27 13.87 -12.49
CA ILE A 167 -22.71 14.87 -11.57
C ILE A 167 -23.39 14.75 -10.21
N SER A 168 -24.72 14.79 -10.13
CA SER A 168 -25.46 14.74 -8.86
C SER A 168 -25.24 13.45 -8.07
N ARG A 169 -25.05 12.32 -8.75
CA ARG A 169 -24.74 11.05 -8.09
C ARG A 169 -23.37 11.08 -7.41
N GLN A 170 -22.41 11.77 -8.03
CA GLN A 170 -21.05 11.95 -7.50
C GLN A 170 -20.91 13.22 -6.64
N SER A 171 -21.84 14.18 -6.73
CA SER A 171 -21.77 15.48 -6.03
C SER A 171 -22.21 15.45 -4.58
N MET A 172 -22.79 14.35 -4.11
CA MET A 172 -22.94 14.08 -2.67
C MET A 172 -21.57 13.96 -1.95
N PHE A 173 -20.46 14.07 -2.68
CA PHE A 173 -19.09 13.99 -2.19
C PHE A 173 -18.27 15.29 -2.39
N PHE A 174 -18.82 16.32 -3.07
CA PHE A 174 -18.11 17.58 -3.33
C PHE A 174 -18.64 18.72 -2.45
N ASN A 175 -17.92 19.07 -1.39
CA ASN A 175 -17.87 20.47 -0.96
C ASN A 175 -16.71 21.10 -1.75
N VAL A 176 -17.02 21.56 -2.95
CA VAL A 176 -16.05 22.20 -3.85
C VAL A 176 -15.40 23.40 -3.14
N GLY A 177 -14.07 23.44 -3.11
CA GLY A 177 -13.32 24.62 -2.68
C GLY A 177 -13.10 24.80 -1.17
N ASN A 178 -13.41 23.82 -0.31
CA ASN A 178 -13.05 23.90 1.10
C ASN A 178 -12.12 22.76 1.54
N MET A 179 -10.81 23.04 1.62
CA MET A 179 -9.80 22.13 2.17
C MET A 179 -10.04 21.77 3.66
N THR A 180 -10.93 22.49 4.35
CA THR A 180 -11.36 22.19 5.73
C THR A 180 -12.65 21.36 5.79
N GLY A 181 -13.24 21.04 4.64
CA GLY A 181 -14.44 20.23 4.53
C GLY A 181 -14.22 18.80 5.06
N ARG A 182 -15.32 18.15 5.48
CA ARG A 182 -15.28 16.77 5.96
C ARG A 182 -14.83 15.76 4.88
N ARG A 183 -15.01 16.12 3.61
CA ARG A 183 -14.55 15.39 2.42
C ARG A 183 -13.94 16.40 1.45
N ILE A 184 -12.77 16.07 0.92
CA ILE A 184 -11.97 16.94 0.05
C ILE A 184 -11.89 16.27 -1.32
N ASP A 185 -11.96 17.06 -2.39
CA ASP A 185 -11.74 16.55 -3.74
C ASP A 185 -10.27 16.10 -3.88
N PRO A 186 -10.00 14.81 -4.19
CA PRO A 186 -8.63 14.34 -4.40
C PRO A 186 -7.86 15.16 -5.45
N THR A 187 -8.54 15.60 -6.52
CA THR A 187 -7.89 16.34 -7.61
C THR A 187 -7.39 17.70 -7.14
N GLU A 188 -8.19 18.44 -6.37
CA GLU A 188 -7.78 19.73 -5.79
C GLU A 188 -6.55 19.58 -4.89
N VAL A 189 -6.47 18.50 -4.09
CA VAL A 189 -5.32 18.24 -3.21
C VAL A 189 -4.08 17.87 -4.02
N VAL A 190 -4.20 17.02 -5.03
CA VAL A 190 -3.09 16.62 -5.90
C VAL A 190 -2.55 17.85 -6.65
N ASP A 191 -3.42 18.69 -7.19
CA ASP A 191 -3.04 19.93 -7.87
C ASP A 191 -2.37 20.92 -6.91
N TYR A 192 -2.87 21.03 -5.67
CA TYR A 192 -2.25 21.85 -4.63
C TYR A 192 -0.85 21.35 -4.27
N VAL A 193 -0.67 20.04 -4.11
CA VAL A 193 0.62 19.41 -3.79
C VAL A 193 1.63 19.63 -4.92
N ARG A 194 1.19 19.54 -6.17
CA ARG A 194 2.03 19.73 -7.37
C ARG A 194 2.23 21.19 -7.76
N SER A 195 1.56 22.14 -7.08
CA SER A 195 1.61 23.54 -7.45
C SER A 195 3.04 24.12 -7.35
N PRO A 196 3.62 24.64 -8.46
CA PRO A 196 4.95 25.22 -8.44
C PRO A 196 5.01 26.52 -7.64
N ASP A 197 3.88 27.22 -7.49
CA ASP A 197 3.78 28.49 -6.76
C ASP A 197 4.21 28.36 -5.31
N LEU A 198 3.90 27.21 -4.68
CA LEU A 198 4.29 26.95 -3.30
C LEU A 198 5.80 26.98 -3.13
N LYS A 199 6.55 26.47 -4.12
CA LYS A 199 8.02 26.43 -4.08
C LYS A 199 8.64 27.83 -4.04
N TYR A 200 8.08 28.78 -4.79
CA TYR A 200 8.62 30.15 -4.88
C TYR A 200 8.11 31.07 -3.76
N LYS A 201 6.86 30.91 -3.33
CA LYS A 201 6.22 31.76 -2.31
C LYS A 201 6.24 31.18 -0.91
N CYS A 202 6.94 30.06 -0.71
CA CYS A 202 6.89 29.32 0.54
C CYS A 202 7.21 30.20 1.77
N GLU A 203 8.30 30.98 1.72
CA GLU A 203 8.76 31.74 2.88
C GLU A 203 7.77 32.84 3.30
N SER A 204 7.03 33.43 2.37
CA SER A 204 6.00 34.42 2.69
C SER A 204 4.75 33.74 3.26
N ILE A 205 4.38 32.57 2.75
CA ILE A 205 3.29 31.75 3.30
C ILE A 205 3.64 31.30 4.72
N ALA A 206 4.86 30.83 4.98
CA ALA A 206 5.29 30.40 6.31
C ALA A 206 5.18 31.50 7.38
N LYS A 207 5.33 32.78 6.98
CA LYS A 207 5.21 33.93 7.88
C LYS A 207 3.77 34.40 8.08
N THR A 208 2.93 34.29 7.06
CA THR A 208 1.56 34.84 7.07
C THR A 208 0.49 33.81 7.42
N HIS A 209 0.61 32.59 6.87
CA HIS A 209 -0.37 31.51 6.91
C HIS A 209 0.35 30.15 7.00
N PRO A 210 1.04 29.85 8.13
CA PRO A 210 1.81 28.61 8.29
C PRO A 210 0.96 27.34 8.19
N GLU A 211 -0.34 27.43 8.48
CA GLU A 211 -1.29 26.32 8.38
C GLU A 211 -1.46 25.79 6.95
N ARG A 212 -1.16 26.60 5.93
CA ARG A 212 -1.20 26.15 4.52
C ARG A 212 -0.06 25.19 4.17
N LEU A 213 1.02 25.21 4.94
CA LEU A 213 2.20 24.36 4.71
C LEU A 213 2.07 23.00 5.41
N VAL A 214 0.95 22.73 6.08
CA VAL A 214 0.68 21.47 6.76
C VAL A 214 -0.66 20.95 6.28
N LEU A 215 -0.68 19.76 5.68
CA LEU A 215 -1.92 19.07 5.31
C LEU A 215 -2.48 18.33 6.53
N ARG A 216 -3.75 17.95 6.44
CA ARG A 216 -4.37 17.09 7.44
C ARG A 216 -3.71 15.71 7.45
N GLY A 217 -3.66 15.09 8.62
CA GLY A 217 -3.04 13.76 8.78
C GLY A 217 -3.72 12.65 7.97
N ASP A 218 -5.03 12.76 7.73
CA ASP A 218 -5.85 11.80 6.98
C ASP A 218 -5.63 11.83 5.46
N VAL A 219 -4.88 12.82 4.95
CA VAL A 219 -4.43 12.87 3.55
C VAL A 219 -3.35 11.82 3.27
N ALA A 220 -2.51 11.51 4.26
CA ALA A 220 -1.47 10.49 4.15
C ALA A 220 -1.91 9.14 4.71
N PHE A 221 -3.15 8.76 4.44
CA PHE A 221 -3.69 7.47 4.86
C PHE A 221 -2.88 6.30 4.27
N GLY A 222 -2.57 5.30 5.09
CA GLY A 222 -1.84 4.10 4.68
C GLY A 222 -0.31 4.27 4.62
N LYS A 223 0.22 5.42 5.05
CA LYS A 223 1.67 5.67 5.16
C LYS A 223 2.39 4.63 6.02
N GLU A 224 1.73 4.12 7.06
CA GLU A 224 2.30 3.14 7.98
C GLU A 224 2.61 1.81 7.29
N ILE A 225 1.84 1.46 6.25
CA ILE A 225 1.99 0.22 5.49
C ILE A 225 2.90 0.45 4.28
N GLN A 226 2.65 1.52 3.52
CA GLN A 226 3.39 1.79 2.28
C GLN A 226 4.84 2.22 2.51
N LEU A 227 5.12 2.88 3.63
CA LEU A 227 6.45 3.42 4.00
C LEU A 227 7.06 2.70 5.22
N GLU A 228 6.61 1.47 5.51
CA GLU A 228 7.08 0.71 6.66
C GLU A 228 8.59 0.44 6.60
N ASN A 229 9.13 0.15 5.42
CA ASN A 229 10.55 -0.15 5.23
C ASN A 229 11.43 1.07 5.55
N GLU A 230 11.00 2.26 5.14
CA GLU A 230 11.67 3.54 5.42
C GLU A 230 11.64 3.83 6.92
N ALA A 231 10.49 3.58 7.57
CA ALA A 231 10.35 3.70 9.02
C ALA A 231 11.25 2.72 9.79
N ARG A 232 11.37 1.48 9.32
CA ARG A 232 12.28 0.47 9.89
C ARG A 232 13.75 0.87 9.78
N THR A 233 14.14 1.64 8.77
CA THR A 233 15.50 2.21 8.69
C THR A 233 15.77 3.18 9.84
N ALA A 234 14.81 4.07 10.15
CA ALA A 234 14.92 4.96 11.30
C ALA A 234 15.01 4.16 12.61
N LEU A 235 14.17 3.13 12.74
CA LEU A 235 14.13 2.26 13.91
C LEU A 235 15.44 1.49 14.09
N ARG A 236 16.02 0.94 13.02
CA ARG A 236 17.33 0.27 13.06
C ARG A 236 18.39 1.19 13.66
N LEU A 237 18.46 2.44 13.19
CA LEU A 237 19.43 3.40 13.68
C LEU A 237 19.14 3.80 15.15
N ALA A 238 17.88 4.02 15.51
CA ALA A 238 17.48 4.32 16.89
C ALA A 238 17.81 3.16 17.85
N ASN A 239 17.61 1.91 17.43
CA ASN A 239 17.92 0.72 18.21
C ASN A 239 19.44 0.51 18.32
N PHE A 240 20.20 0.80 17.26
CA PHE A 240 21.67 0.81 17.32
C PHE A 240 22.17 1.81 18.36
N ILE A 241 21.71 3.07 18.31
CA ILE A 241 22.11 4.10 19.28
C ILE A 241 21.66 3.71 20.69
N SER A 242 20.44 3.17 20.86
CA SER A 242 19.94 2.75 22.17
C SER A 242 20.76 1.62 22.79
N ALA A 243 21.10 0.61 21.98
CA ALA A 243 21.96 -0.47 22.41
C ALA A 243 23.33 0.05 22.84
N PHE A 244 23.93 0.93 22.03
CA PHE A 244 25.23 1.51 22.31
C PHE A 244 25.24 2.31 23.63
N LEU A 245 24.26 3.20 23.83
CA LEU A 245 24.16 4.08 25.01
C LEU A 245 23.79 3.35 26.31
N GLN A 246 23.28 2.12 26.25
CA GLN A 246 22.94 1.31 27.43
C GLN A 246 24.01 0.27 27.76
N ILE A 247 24.69 -0.27 26.75
CA ILE A 247 25.62 -1.39 26.92
C ILE A 247 27.06 -0.92 27.12
N VAL A 248 27.49 0.10 26.36
CA VAL A 248 28.91 0.51 26.31
C VAL A 248 29.27 1.33 27.55
N ASP A 249 30.23 0.83 28.32
CA ASP A 249 30.85 1.55 29.43
C ASP A 249 32.37 1.72 29.16
N PRO A 250 32.86 2.94 28.90
CA PRO A 250 34.28 3.17 28.63
C PRO A 250 35.21 2.81 29.79
N ASN A 251 34.66 2.70 31.01
CA ASN A 251 35.42 2.40 32.23
C ASN A 251 35.47 0.90 32.55
N ASP A 252 34.83 0.04 31.74
CA ASP A 252 34.88 -1.41 31.96
C ASP A 252 36.31 -1.93 31.77
N LEU A 253 36.78 -2.72 32.73
CA LEU A 253 38.07 -3.41 32.67
C LEU A 253 37.84 -4.83 32.15
N PHE A 254 38.37 -5.11 30.97
CA PHE A 254 38.34 -6.45 30.37
C PHE A 254 39.67 -7.17 30.61
N ALA A 255 39.66 -8.51 30.58
CA ALA A 255 40.88 -9.31 30.70
C ALA A 255 41.86 -9.04 29.53
N GLU A 256 43.16 -8.98 29.87
CA GLU A 256 44.44 -8.79 29.14
C GLU A 256 44.49 -8.28 27.69
N PHE A 257 43.58 -8.63 26.79
CA PHE A 257 43.66 -8.30 25.35
C PHE A 257 42.55 -7.39 24.86
N ARG A 258 41.54 -7.10 25.69
CA ARG A 258 40.36 -6.37 25.24
C ARG A 258 40.34 -4.95 25.77
N VAL A 259 40.15 -4.00 24.86
CA VAL A 259 40.00 -2.58 25.18
C VAL A 259 38.49 -2.28 25.27
N PRO A 260 38.04 -1.51 26.29
CA PRO A 260 36.67 -1.06 26.35
C PRO A 260 36.32 -0.20 25.14
N ASP A 261 35.07 -0.33 24.69
CA ASP A 261 34.57 0.48 23.60
C ASP A 261 34.54 1.95 24.03
N ARG A 262 35.00 2.82 23.13
CA ARG A 262 34.94 4.27 23.32
C ARG A 262 33.50 4.73 23.14
N PRO A 263 33.11 5.87 23.74
CA PRO A 263 31.79 6.42 23.48
C PRO A 263 31.61 6.82 22.01
N LEU A 264 30.35 6.95 21.61
CA LEU A 264 29.93 7.25 20.24
C LEU A 264 30.56 8.58 19.76
N THR A 265 31.22 8.55 18.60
CA THR A 265 31.86 9.74 18.02
C THR A 265 30.93 10.47 17.05
N GLU A 266 31.17 11.77 16.80
CA GLU A 266 30.39 12.57 15.85
C GLU A 266 30.40 11.94 14.45
N ASP A 267 31.59 11.52 13.99
CA ASP A 267 31.80 10.91 12.68
C ASP A 267 31.07 9.57 12.50
N GLN A 268 30.98 8.77 13.58
CA GLN A 268 30.23 7.51 13.55
C GLN A 268 28.74 7.76 13.34
N VAL A 269 28.15 8.73 14.07
CA VAL A 269 26.73 9.08 13.90
C VAL A 269 26.47 9.65 12.52
N ILE A 270 27.34 10.55 12.05
CA ILE A 270 27.25 11.12 10.69
C ILE A 270 27.31 10.01 9.63
N GLY A 271 28.24 9.07 9.77
CA GLY A 271 28.39 7.93 8.88
C GLY A 271 27.15 7.04 8.84
N GLU A 272 26.59 6.69 10.00
CA GLU A 272 25.38 5.87 10.09
C GLU A 272 24.16 6.58 9.48
N VAL A 273 23.94 7.87 9.79
CA VAL A 273 22.85 8.67 9.22
C VAL A 273 22.98 8.80 7.70
N MET A 274 24.19 9.02 7.20
CA MET A 274 24.47 9.07 5.76
C MET A 274 24.20 7.72 5.09
N SER A 275 24.63 6.61 5.72
CA SER A 275 24.39 5.26 5.20
C SER A 275 22.90 4.92 5.10
N ALA A 276 22.08 5.42 6.03
CA ALA A 276 20.64 5.25 6.01
C ALA A 276 19.98 5.92 4.78
N VAL A 277 20.43 7.12 4.42
CA VAL A 277 19.94 7.82 3.22
C VAL A 277 20.43 7.13 1.95
N ILE A 278 21.68 6.70 1.89
CA ILE A 278 22.26 6.04 0.70
C ILE A 278 21.58 4.69 0.44
N GLY A 279 21.28 3.94 1.50
CA GLY A 279 20.74 2.58 1.42
C GLY A 279 19.31 2.48 0.91
N ASN A 280 18.53 3.56 0.90
CA ASN A 280 17.14 3.56 0.41
C ASN A 280 16.83 4.82 -0.41
N GLU A 281 16.43 4.64 -1.68
CA GLU A 281 16.12 5.72 -2.63
C GLU A 281 14.89 6.55 -2.25
N LYS A 282 13.90 5.95 -1.59
CA LYS A 282 12.68 6.65 -1.14
C LYS A 282 12.96 7.65 -0.02
N ILE A 283 14.05 7.46 0.72
CA ILE A 283 14.47 8.36 1.79
C ILE A 283 15.09 9.62 1.18
N GLN A 284 14.44 10.76 1.40
CA GLN A 284 14.98 12.06 1.00
C GLN A 284 16.00 12.58 2.02
N GLY A 285 15.75 12.36 3.31
CA GLY A 285 16.71 12.72 4.35
C GLY A 285 16.52 11.91 5.62
N CYS A 286 17.58 11.79 6.38
CA CYS A 286 17.60 11.13 7.68
C CYS A 286 18.41 11.99 8.64
N GLY A 287 18.01 12.06 9.90
CA GLY A 287 18.84 12.67 10.93
C GLY A 287 18.71 11.99 12.28
N ALA A 288 19.76 12.06 13.08
CA ALA A 288 19.77 11.64 14.48
C ALA A 288 19.77 12.89 15.35
N PHE A 289 18.69 13.13 16.10
CA PHE A 289 18.48 14.36 16.86
C PHE A 289 18.62 14.06 18.36
N PHE A 290 19.69 14.54 18.99
CA PHE A 290 19.91 14.38 20.42
C PHE A 290 19.18 15.46 21.22
N ASP A 291 18.69 15.13 22.41
CA ASP A 291 18.19 16.14 23.34
C ASP A 291 19.35 16.94 23.96
N ARG A 292 19.01 18.02 24.66
CA ARG A 292 19.99 18.94 25.28
C ARG A 292 20.98 18.19 26.17
N ASN A 293 22.27 18.43 25.94
CA ASN A 293 23.39 17.86 26.68
C ASN A 293 23.40 16.31 26.72
N GLN A 294 22.78 15.65 25.75
CA GLN A 294 22.77 14.19 25.67
C GLN A 294 23.89 13.61 24.80
N PHE A 295 24.60 14.46 24.04
CA PHE A 295 25.78 14.07 23.27
C PHE A 295 27.05 14.61 23.91
N ILE A 296 28.15 13.87 23.81
CA ILE A 296 29.39 14.19 24.53
C ILE A 296 30.00 15.47 23.97
N ASN A 297 30.44 16.36 24.87
CA ASN A 297 31.08 17.64 24.55
C ASN A 297 30.24 18.60 23.67
N ARG A 298 28.94 18.38 23.54
CA ARG A 298 28.02 19.21 22.75
C ARG A 298 26.74 19.50 23.53
N THR A 299 26.27 20.74 23.47
CA THR A 299 24.97 21.10 24.04
C THR A 299 23.82 20.57 23.19
N LEU A 300 23.99 20.61 21.87
CA LEU A 300 23.07 20.09 20.87
C LEU A 300 23.88 19.45 19.76
N PHE A 301 23.39 18.32 19.26
CA PHE A 301 23.98 17.61 18.14
C PHE A 301 22.85 16.96 17.34
N ALA A 302 22.77 17.27 16.05
CA ALA A 302 21.72 16.78 15.18
C ALA A 302 22.19 16.62 13.74
N PRO A 303 23.06 15.65 13.42
CA PRO A 303 23.47 15.38 12.05
C PRO A 303 22.27 14.97 11.21
N TYR A 304 22.12 15.63 10.07
CA TYR A 304 21.05 15.40 9.11
C TYR A 304 21.64 15.24 7.72
N ALA A 305 21.51 14.04 7.15
CA ALA A 305 21.90 13.73 5.79
C ALA A 305 20.69 13.84 4.85
N PHE A 306 20.92 14.30 3.63
CA PHE A 306 19.87 14.46 2.62
C PHE A 306 20.39 14.40 1.18
N ARG A 307 19.48 14.08 0.27
CA ARG A 307 19.64 14.21 -1.18
C ARG A 307 18.74 15.33 -1.71
N LYS A 308 19.17 16.04 -2.75
CA LYS A 308 18.35 17.09 -3.41
C LYS A 308 17.48 16.53 -4.53
N GLU A 309 17.98 15.54 -5.23
CA GLU A 309 17.30 14.90 -6.37
C GLU A 309 17.17 13.40 -6.10
N LYS A 310 16.21 12.74 -6.75
CA LYS A 310 15.88 11.33 -6.50
C LYS A 310 17.05 10.40 -6.84
N ASN A 311 17.63 10.56 -8.03
CA ASN A 311 18.70 9.70 -8.57
C ASN A 311 20.10 10.31 -8.42
N ALA A 312 20.26 11.34 -7.59
CA ALA A 312 21.57 11.93 -7.38
C ALA A 312 22.48 10.99 -6.60
N GLN A 313 23.73 10.87 -7.04
CA GLN A 313 24.82 10.23 -6.31
C GLN A 313 25.48 11.18 -5.31
N ASN A 314 25.06 12.45 -5.29
CA ASN A 314 25.57 13.48 -4.40
C ASN A 314 24.70 13.58 -3.15
N PHE A 315 25.32 13.36 -1.99
CA PHE A 315 24.67 13.42 -0.68
C PHE A 315 25.28 14.56 0.15
N PHE A 316 24.45 15.21 0.95
CA PHE A 316 24.84 16.33 1.80
C PHE A 316 24.57 15.97 3.26
N VAL A 317 25.40 16.47 4.17
CA VAL A 317 25.20 16.32 5.61
C VAL A 317 25.39 17.68 6.28
N GLU A 318 24.44 18.07 7.10
CA GLU A 318 24.53 19.26 7.94
C GLU A 318 24.10 18.97 9.38
N ASP A 319 24.72 19.63 10.36
CA ASP A 319 24.25 19.61 11.74
C ASP A 319 23.13 20.63 11.93
N MET A 320 21.91 20.14 12.18
CA MET A 320 20.72 20.95 12.41
C MET A 320 20.83 21.81 13.67
N ALA A 321 21.72 21.47 14.61
CA ALA A 321 22.02 22.32 15.76
C ALA A 321 22.64 23.67 15.36
N ARG A 322 23.21 23.83 14.16
CA ARG A 322 23.69 25.14 13.67
C ARG A 322 22.55 26.14 13.47
N HIS A 323 21.35 25.64 13.14
CA HIS A 323 20.22 26.48 12.72
C HIS A 323 19.28 26.89 13.87
N ILE A 324 19.73 26.86 15.14
CA ILE A 324 18.90 27.16 16.34
C ILE A 324 18.05 28.43 16.22
N GLN A 325 18.59 29.49 15.63
CA GLN A 325 17.89 30.77 15.50
C GLN A 325 16.72 30.73 14.50
N LYS A 326 16.83 29.92 13.44
CA LYS A 326 15.83 29.83 12.35
C LYS A 326 14.93 28.61 12.49
N LYS A 327 15.50 27.44 12.77
CA LYS A 327 14.84 26.14 12.82
C LYS A 327 15.41 25.29 13.96
N ASN A 328 14.79 25.39 15.14
CA ASN A 328 15.15 24.56 16.28
C ASN A 328 14.35 23.25 16.26
N TYR A 329 15.03 22.11 16.02
CA TYR A 329 14.38 20.80 15.96
C TYR A 329 13.70 20.40 17.27
N LEU A 330 14.15 20.90 18.42
CA LEU A 330 13.50 20.66 19.72
C LEU A 330 12.08 21.25 19.80
N LYS A 331 11.77 22.23 18.95
CA LYS A 331 10.44 22.85 18.89
C LYS A 331 9.47 22.06 18.01
N ASN A 332 9.95 21.14 17.18
CA ASN A 332 9.12 20.35 16.28
C ASN A 332 8.14 19.50 17.08
N GLU A 333 6.93 19.33 16.53
CA GLU A 333 5.85 18.59 17.17
C GLU A 333 6.23 17.15 17.47
N TRP A 334 6.82 16.45 16.50
CA TRP A 334 7.25 15.05 16.64
C TRP A 334 8.28 14.87 17.76
N PHE A 335 9.26 15.78 17.90
CA PHE A 335 10.29 15.68 18.94
C PHE A 335 9.71 15.94 20.32
N LYS A 336 8.85 16.96 20.44
CA LYS A 336 8.14 17.26 21.70
C LYS A 336 7.23 16.12 22.13
N SER A 337 6.46 15.56 21.18
CA SER A 337 5.53 14.47 21.44
C SER A 337 6.28 13.25 21.98
N LEU A 338 7.35 12.82 21.30
CA LEU A 338 8.19 11.71 21.76
C LEU A 338 8.83 12.01 23.12
N LYS A 339 9.37 13.21 23.32
CA LYS A 339 9.98 13.59 24.59
C LYS A 339 8.98 13.55 25.75
N VAL A 340 7.77 14.07 25.56
CA VAL A 340 6.72 14.07 26.59
C VAL A 340 6.24 12.65 26.86
N GLN A 341 5.99 11.86 25.81
CA GLN A 341 5.54 10.48 25.91
C GLN A 341 6.53 9.62 26.71
N TRP A 342 7.83 9.77 26.45
CA TRP A 342 8.87 8.90 27.02
C TRP A 342 9.67 9.52 28.18
N ALA A 343 9.28 10.70 28.67
CA ALA A 343 9.94 11.31 29.84
C ALA A 343 9.69 10.54 31.15
N ALA A 344 8.52 9.89 31.27
CA ALA A 344 8.07 9.26 32.51
C ALA A 344 7.83 7.75 32.41
N ASN A 345 7.30 7.25 31.29
CA ASN A 345 6.95 5.84 31.12
C ASN A 345 7.87 5.16 30.10
N THR A 346 8.61 4.14 30.53
CA THR A 346 9.49 3.33 29.67
C THR A 346 9.19 1.83 29.77
N ASP A 347 8.07 1.47 30.42
CA ASP A 347 7.71 0.07 30.68
C ASP A 347 7.22 -0.64 29.42
N ASN A 348 6.62 0.11 28.49
CA ASN A 348 6.13 -0.42 27.21
C ASN A 348 7.26 -0.74 26.21
N LEU A 349 8.52 -0.43 26.52
CA LEU A 349 9.65 -0.72 25.63
C LEU A 349 9.98 -2.21 25.62
N GLU A 350 10.40 -2.70 24.46
CA GLU A 350 10.83 -4.09 24.34
C GLU A 350 12.24 -4.28 24.89
N THR A 351 12.43 -5.38 25.60
CA THR A 351 13.75 -5.79 26.10
C THR A 351 14.38 -6.76 25.13
N TYR A 352 15.42 -6.32 24.44
CA TYR A 352 16.21 -7.15 23.54
C TYR A 352 17.35 -7.80 24.34
N THR A 353 17.45 -9.12 24.21
CA THR A 353 18.49 -9.91 24.87
C THR A 353 19.49 -10.41 23.83
N THR A 354 20.76 -10.02 23.94
CA THR A 354 21.83 -10.45 23.04
C THR A 354 22.81 -11.38 23.76
N LYS A 355 23.07 -12.53 23.14
CA LYS A 355 23.95 -13.58 23.66
C LYS A 355 25.27 -13.56 22.90
N ILE A 356 26.08 -12.54 23.14
CA ILE A 356 27.36 -12.35 22.45
C ILE A 356 28.40 -13.37 22.93
N LYS A 357 29.03 -14.05 21.98
CA LYS A 357 30.23 -14.86 22.20
C LYS A 357 31.36 -14.26 21.37
N ILE A 358 32.50 -14.02 21.99
CA ILE A 358 33.69 -13.42 21.37
C ILE A 358 34.82 -14.44 21.32
N ARG A 359 35.84 -14.20 20.49
CA ARG A 359 37.03 -15.06 20.41
C ARG A 359 37.89 -14.87 21.67
N TYR A 360 38.41 -15.96 22.23
CA TYR A 360 39.33 -15.90 23.38
C TYR A 360 40.69 -15.29 23.02
N ASN A 361 41.27 -15.71 21.89
CA ASN A 361 42.57 -15.26 21.39
C ASN A 361 42.46 -14.76 19.94
N SER A 362 43.51 -14.09 19.46
CA SER A 362 43.63 -13.63 18.07
C SER A 362 43.55 -14.78 17.05
N SER A 363 43.97 -15.99 17.46
CA SER A 363 43.93 -17.22 16.66
C SER A 363 42.53 -17.82 16.48
N GLY A 364 41.52 -17.42 17.28
CA GLY A 364 40.11 -17.76 17.09
C GLY A 364 39.68 -19.18 17.47
N LEU A 365 40.46 -19.92 18.26
CA LEU A 365 40.24 -21.36 18.50
C LEU A 365 39.02 -21.68 19.38
N TYR A 366 38.65 -20.80 20.31
CA TYR A 366 37.52 -21.02 21.23
C TYR A 366 36.69 -19.75 21.45
N PRO A 367 35.33 -19.85 21.44
CA PRO A 367 34.46 -18.76 21.81
C PRO A 367 34.28 -18.67 23.33
N ILE A 368 34.51 -17.48 23.90
CA ILE A 368 34.14 -17.15 25.29
C ILE A 368 32.86 -16.33 25.32
N ARG A 369 32.15 -16.38 26.44
CA ARG A 369 30.99 -15.51 26.67
C ARG A 369 31.49 -14.09 26.88
N TYR A 370 30.71 -13.12 26.41
CA TYR A 370 30.92 -11.72 26.74
C TYR A 370 30.80 -11.52 28.27
N ASP A 371 31.60 -10.64 28.86
CA ASP A 371 31.68 -10.47 30.32
C ASP A 371 30.31 -10.18 30.95
N ARG A 372 29.53 -9.29 30.31
CA ARG A 372 28.11 -9.09 30.62
C ARG A 372 27.27 -10.04 29.75
N TYR A 373 26.99 -11.26 30.21
CA TYR A 373 26.19 -12.24 29.47
C TYR A 373 25.01 -12.77 30.30
N PRO A 374 23.76 -12.68 29.80
CA PRO A 374 23.36 -12.07 28.54
C PRO A 374 23.34 -10.54 28.62
N LEU A 375 23.61 -9.86 27.50
CA LEU A 375 23.40 -8.42 27.39
C LEU A 375 21.90 -8.17 27.21
N GLN A 376 21.37 -7.20 27.94
CA GLN A 376 19.98 -6.78 27.82
C GLN A 376 19.92 -5.27 27.69
N TYR A 377 19.10 -4.80 26.76
CA TYR A 377 18.81 -3.39 26.59
C TYR A 377 17.34 -3.20 26.18
N LYS A 378 16.78 -2.04 26.52
CA LYS A 378 15.42 -1.69 26.12
C LYS A 378 15.46 -0.80 24.88
N ALA A 379 14.61 -1.05 23.90
CA ALA A 379 14.50 -0.18 22.73
C ALA A 379 13.06 -0.08 22.18
N ALA A 380 12.90 0.79 21.20
CA ALA A 380 11.61 1.08 20.58
C ALA A 380 11.22 0.01 19.54
N GLU A 381 9.93 -0.06 19.24
CA GLU A 381 9.37 -0.76 18.08
C GLU A 381 8.79 0.25 17.10
N VAL A 382 8.39 -0.19 15.90
CA VAL A 382 7.78 0.68 14.89
C VAL A 382 6.56 1.44 15.44
N LYS A 383 5.74 0.78 16.26
CA LYS A 383 4.53 1.35 16.89
C LYS A 383 4.81 2.45 17.92
N HIS A 384 6.04 2.51 18.44
CA HIS A 384 6.47 3.51 19.43
C HIS A 384 6.98 4.81 18.79
N GLY A 385 7.16 4.82 17.46
CA GLY A 385 7.54 6.01 16.72
C GLY A 385 6.37 6.95 16.45
N TYR A 386 6.69 8.10 15.89
CA TYR A 386 5.75 9.17 15.58
C TYR A 386 5.72 9.43 14.08
N TRP A 387 4.53 9.46 13.49
CA TRP A 387 4.32 9.89 12.11
C TRP A 387 3.80 11.32 12.07
N THR A 388 4.45 12.20 11.31
CA THR A 388 3.94 13.55 11.12
C THR A 388 2.72 13.56 10.19
N ALA A 389 1.95 14.63 10.27
CA ALA A 389 1.11 15.05 9.14
C ALA A 389 2.02 15.48 7.97
N PRO A 390 1.55 15.41 6.71
CA PRO A 390 2.34 15.89 5.58
C PRO A 390 2.58 17.39 5.70
N TYR A 391 3.82 17.81 5.49
CA TYR A 391 4.18 19.22 5.56
C TYR A 391 5.13 19.58 4.42
N PHE A 392 5.10 20.84 4.01
CA PHE A 392 6.02 21.36 3.01
C PHE A 392 7.30 21.86 3.68
N ASP A 393 8.47 21.35 3.26
CA ASP A 393 9.76 21.76 3.84
C ASP A 393 10.19 23.16 3.36
N CYS A 394 9.63 24.17 4.00
CA CYS A 394 9.82 25.55 3.64
C CYS A 394 11.16 26.13 4.11
N GLY A 395 12.02 26.56 3.19
CA GLY A 395 13.36 27.07 3.54
C GLY A 395 14.22 26.01 4.22
N GLY A 396 13.96 24.74 3.92
CA GLY A 396 14.80 23.62 4.31
C GLY A 396 15.61 23.13 3.14
N PHE A 397 15.95 21.85 3.14
CA PHE A 397 16.83 21.27 2.13
C PHE A 397 16.07 20.75 0.91
N HIS A 398 14.77 20.49 1.06
CA HIS A 398 13.98 19.72 0.11
C HIS A 398 13.01 20.56 -0.73
N ASN A 399 12.41 21.63 -0.17
CA ASN A 399 11.42 22.48 -0.85
C ASN A 399 10.31 21.68 -1.56
N GLN A 400 9.80 20.63 -0.92
CA GLN A 400 8.77 19.72 -1.41
C GLN A 400 7.92 19.20 -0.24
N TRP A 401 6.83 18.49 -0.55
CA TRP A 401 5.97 17.88 0.46
C TRP A 401 6.62 16.62 1.04
N LEU A 402 6.70 16.55 2.36
CA LEU A 402 7.33 15.47 3.09
C LEU A 402 6.40 14.87 4.14
N ILE A 403 6.62 13.58 4.40
CA ILE A 403 6.13 12.88 5.58
C ILE A 403 7.35 12.41 6.36
N THR A 404 7.34 12.61 7.67
CA THR A 404 8.42 12.19 8.55
C THR A 404 7.96 11.08 9.47
N TYR A 405 8.78 10.05 9.59
CA TYR A 405 8.72 9.08 10.68
C TYR A 405 9.88 9.32 11.65
N ALA A 406 9.57 9.42 12.95
CA ALA A 406 10.56 9.62 14.00
C ALA A 406 10.54 8.47 15.02
N ALA A 407 11.67 7.81 15.23
CA ALA A 407 11.85 6.74 16.20
C ALA A 407 12.68 7.23 17.41
N PRO A 408 12.18 7.07 18.66
CA PRO A 408 12.91 7.48 19.85
C PRO A 408 14.06 6.51 20.17
N PHE A 409 15.14 7.03 20.77
CA PHE A 409 16.23 6.21 21.31
C PHE A 409 16.58 6.60 22.75
N PHE A 410 17.12 5.63 23.49
CA PHE A 410 17.23 5.68 24.95
C PHE A 410 18.62 5.36 25.44
N GLY A 411 18.99 5.93 26.59
CA GLY A 411 20.26 5.67 27.25
C GLY A 411 20.08 5.49 28.75
N TRP A 412 21.02 4.80 29.38
CA TRP A 412 21.00 4.58 30.82
C TRP A 412 21.57 5.79 31.56
N ASP A 413 20.78 6.41 32.45
CA ASP A 413 21.27 7.47 33.33
C ASP A 413 21.81 6.84 34.63
N LYS A 414 23.14 6.82 34.77
CA LYS A 414 23.84 6.25 35.94
C LYS A 414 23.48 6.97 37.25
N ILE A 415 23.14 8.27 37.20
CA ILE A 415 22.85 9.07 38.41
C ILE A 415 21.44 8.75 38.92
N LYS A 416 20.46 8.73 38.02
CA LYS A 416 19.05 8.46 38.37
C LYS A 416 18.70 6.97 38.39
N SER A 417 19.64 6.10 37.98
CA SER A 417 19.47 4.64 37.86
C SER A 417 18.20 4.26 37.08
N ARG A 418 17.95 4.95 35.97
CA ARG A 418 16.77 4.71 35.12
C ARG A 418 17.07 4.95 33.66
N LEU A 419 16.24 4.37 32.79
CA LEU A 419 16.27 4.65 31.37
C LEU A 419 15.75 6.07 31.09
N GLU A 420 16.46 6.80 30.24
CA GLU A 420 16.11 8.17 29.87
C GLU A 420 16.02 8.31 28.34
N PHE A 421 15.07 9.11 27.88
CA PHE A 421 14.98 9.56 26.49
C PHE A 421 16.22 10.41 26.14
N LYS A 422 17.00 9.97 25.14
CA LYS A 422 18.21 10.67 24.71
C LYS A 422 18.03 11.45 23.41
N GLY A 423 17.05 11.09 22.60
CA GLY A 423 16.78 11.73 21.33
C GLY A 423 15.89 10.88 20.42
N ALA A 424 15.82 11.27 19.15
CA ALA A 424 15.07 10.54 18.14
C ALA A 424 15.77 10.56 16.78
N VAL A 425 15.63 9.48 16.01
CA VAL A 425 16.03 9.41 14.61
C VAL A 425 14.82 9.72 13.75
N ALA A 426 14.92 10.68 12.83
CA ALA A 426 13.84 11.02 11.91
C ALA A 426 14.24 10.75 10.46
N VAL A 427 13.33 10.16 9.70
CA VAL A 427 13.47 9.88 8.26
C VAL A 427 12.34 10.61 7.53
N ASN A 428 12.71 11.30 6.45
CA ASN A 428 11.82 12.11 5.63
C ASN A 428 11.63 11.44 4.26
N MET A 429 10.37 11.25 3.88
CA MET A 429 9.95 10.66 2.61
C MET A 429 9.10 11.66 1.83
N LYS A 430 9.10 11.55 0.50
CA LYS A 430 8.23 12.37 -0.37
C LYS A 430 6.78 11.98 -0.21
N LEU A 431 5.89 12.97 -0.11
CA LEU A 431 4.45 12.72 -0.15
C LEU A 431 4.03 12.17 -1.52
N GLU A 432 4.68 12.62 -2.59
CA GLU A 432 4.32 12.27 -3.97
C GLU A 432 4.51 10.78 -4.30
N GLU A 433 5.29 10.05 -3.49
CA GLU A 433 5.52 8.62 -3.64
C GLU A 433 4.50 7.75 -2.89
N LEU A 434 3.60 8.37 -2.11
CA LEU A 434 2.52 7.68 -1.40
C LEU A 434 1.31 7.52 -2.32
N ASP A 435 0.77 6.31 -2.42
CA ASP A 435 -0.46 6.04 -3.17
C ASP A 435 -1.70 6.50 -2.40
N ILE A 436 -2.63 7.15 -3.10
CA ILE A 436 -3.92 7.59 -2.56
C ILE A 436 -4.95 6.46 -2.65
N ASN A 437 -5.70 6.22 -1.56
CA ASN A 437 -6.83 5.28 -1.56
C ASN A 437 -8.18 6.01 -1.62
N GLN A 438 -8.85 5.95 -2.78
CA GLN A 438 -10.15 6.58 -3.00
C GLN A 438 -11.36 5.64 -2.79
N CYS A 439 -11.12 4.37 -2.49
CA CYS A 439 -12.18 3.38 -2.36
C CYS A 439 -13.06 3.62 -1.13
N ASP A 440 -14.27 3.06 -1.16
CA ASP A 440 -15.16 3.08 0.00
C ASP A 440 -14.51 2.32 1.18
N ASP A 441 -14.70 2.84 2.40
CA ASP A 441 -14.19 2.27 3.63
C ASP A 441 -15.15 2.60 4.79
N ASP A 442 -14.94 1.97 5.94
CA ASP A 442 -15.74 2.19 7.13
C ASP A 442 -15.69 3.66 7.60
N TYR A 443 -16.78 4.11 8.22
CA TYR A 443 -16.93 5.51 8.61
C TYR A 443 -15.87 5.98 9.61
N TYR A 444 -15.41 5.12 10.52
CA TYR A 444 -14.42 5.44 11.56
C TYR A 444 -12.97 5.50 11.03
N VAL A 445 -12.69 4.97 9.83
CA VAL A 445 -11.35 5.01 9.25
C VAL A 445 -11.03 6.42 8.76
N GLN A 446 -9.92 7.00 9.24
CA GLN A 446 -9.51 8.37 8.90
C GLN A 446 -8.77 8.39 7.56
N ASN A 447 -9.52 8.43 6.47
CA ASN A 447 -9.00 8.62 5.11
C ASN A 447 -9.74 9.79 4.46
N ALA A 448 -9.01 10.83 4.07
CA ALA A 448 -9.56 12.04 3.46
C ALA A 448 -10.26 11.76 2.11
N PHE A 449 -9.81 10.72 1.40
CA PHE A 449 -10.20 10.44 0.01
C PHE A 449 -11.20 9.29 -0.11
N LYS A 450 -11.58 8.64 0.98
CA LYS A 450 -12.47 7.47 0.94
C LYS A 450 -13.82 7.77 0.27
N GLY A 451 -14.25 6.87 -0.59
CA GLY A 451 -15.50 6.96 -1.34
C GLY A 451 -15.58 8.06 -2.40
N SER A 452 -14.44 8.67 -2.77
CA SER A 452 -14.34 9.67 -3.85
C SER A 452 -14.20 9.07 -5.26
N HIS A 453 -14.06 7.74 -5.36
CA HIS A 453 -13.94 7.03 -6.63
C HIS A 453 -15.13 7.25 -7.56
N LYS A 454 -14.89 7.16 -8.88
CA LYS A 454 -15.88 7.36 -9.93
C LYS A 454 -16.47 6.07 -10.51
N CYS A 455 -16.20 4.92 -9.90
CA CYS A 455 -16.86 3.66 -10.27
C CYS A 455 -18.39 3.74 -10.16
N ASP A 456 -19.10 3.07 -11.07
CA ASP A 456 -20.55 2.90 -10.94
C ASP A 456 -20.89 1.98 -9.76
N ARG A 457 -21.46 2.56 -8.71
CA ARG A 457 -21.77 1.89 -7.43
C ARG A 457 -22.80 0.76 -7.54
N ARG A 458 -23.56 0.67 -8.64
CA ARG A 458 -24.53 -0.42 -8.84
C ARG A 458 -23.85 -1.65 -9.44
N SER A 459 -23.08 -1.44 -10.50
CA SER A 459 -22.51 -2.53 -11.30
C SER A 459 -21.09 -2.94 -10.89
N SER A 460 -20.37 -2.09 -10.17
CA SER A 460 -18.95 -2.29 -9.82
C SER A 460 -18.62 -1.86 -8.39
N ARG A 461 -17.46 -2.29 -7.91
CA ARG A 461 -16.84 -1.90 -6.64
C ARG A 461 -15.42 -1.40 -6.87
N CYS A 462 -14.97 -0.50 -6.02
CA CYS A 462 -13.60 0.02 -6.04
C CYS A 462 -12.62 -0.96 -5.37
N VAL A 463 -11.45 -1.15 -5.97
CA VAL A 463 -10.30 -1.87 -5.38
C VAL A 463 -9.04 -1.04 -5.62
N PRO A 464 -8.25 -0.69 -4.60
CA PRO A 464 -7.07 0.16 -4.76
C PRO A 464 -5.96 -0.54 -5.55
N ILE A 465 -5.14 0.24 -6.25
CA ILE A 465 -3.95 -0.19 -6.98
C ILE A 465 -2.75 0.57 -6.41
N LEU A 466 -1.71 -0.16 -6.02
CA LEU A 466 -0.45 0.42 -5.53
C LEU A 466 0.50 0.75 -6.70
N GLY A 467 1.39 1.71 -6.50
CA GLY A 467 2.43 2.11 -7.45
C GLY A 467 2.00 3.18 -8.47
N ARG A 468 0.90 3.90 -8.23
CA ARG A 468 0.47 5.04 -9.06
C ARG A 468 0.92 6.40 -8.51
N GLY A 469 1.52 6.41 -7.32
CA GLY A 469 1.96 7.60 -6.61
C GLY A 469 0.79 8.44 -6.10
N PHE A 470 1.11 9.66 -5.69
CA PHE A 470 0.13 10.60 -5.16
C PHE A 470 -0.67 11.25 -6.30
N ASP A 471 -1.56 10.45 -6.88
CA ASP A 471 -2.46 10.84 -7.96
C ASP A 471 -3.84 10.20 -7.81
N THR A 472 -4.81 10.78 -8.50
CA THR A 472 -6.19 10.28 -8.57
C THR A 472 -6.31 9.12 -9.55
N GLY A 473 -7.37 8.33 -9.42
CA GLY A 473 -7.60 7.15 -10.24
C GLY A 473 -6.74 5.95 -9.84
N GLY A 474 -6.16 5.96 -8.62
CA GLY A 474 -5.35 4.89 -8.02
C GLY A 474 -6.11 3.58 -7.72
N TYR A 475 -7.09 3.20 -8.54
CA TYR A 475 -7.99 2.09 -8.26
C TYR A 475 -8.52 1.44 -9.56
N LYS A 476 -9.06 0.23 -9.43
CA LYS A 476 -9.86 -0.45 -10.45
C LYS A 476 -11.31 -0.55 -10.03
N CYS A 477 -12.22 -0.35 -10.98
CA CYS A 477 -13.63 -0.64 -10.82
C CYS A 477 -13.87 -2.09 -11.24
N GLN A 478 -13.86 -2.99 -10.25
CA GLN A 478 -14.12 -4.41 -10.47
C GLN A 478 -15.63 -4.66 -10.51
N CYS A 479 -16.11 -5.39 -11.51
CA CYS A 479 -17.53 -5.73 -11.61
C CYS A 479 -18.04 -6.51 -10.40
N ASN A 480 -19.26 -6.19 -9.96
CA ASN A 480 -19.94 -6.90 -8.89
C ASN A 480 -20.42 -8.28 -9.36
N GLN A 481 -20.78 -9.13 -8.40
CA GLN A 481 -21.39 -10.43 -8.67
C GLN A 481 -22.66 -10.27 -9.51
N GLY A 482 -22.77 -11.05 -10.59
CA GLY A 482 -23.87 -10.94 -11.56
C GLY A 482 -23.70 -9.84 -12.62
N TYR A 483 -22.59 -9.09 -12.58
CA TYR A 483 -22.19 -8.15 -13.64
C TYR A 483 -20.93 -8.65 -14.37
N GLU A 484 -20.74 -8.17 -15.58
CA GLU A 484 -19.61 -8.54 -16.43
C GLU A 484 -19.00 -7.33 -17.14
N TYR A 485 -17.69 -7.42 -17.39
CA TYR A 485 -16.95 -6.43 -18.15
C TYR A 485 -17.24 -6.64 -19.63
N ALA A 486 -17.87 -5.64 -20.26
CA ALA A 486 -18.47 -5.80 -21.58
C ALA A 486 -17.52 -5.50 -22.75
N PHE A 487 -16.33 -4.93 -22.50
CA PHE A 487 -15.45 -4.41 -23.54
C PHE A 487 -14.41 -5.45 -23.99
N ASN A 488 -14.06 -5.41 -25.28
CA ASN A 488 -13.01 -6.24 -25.86
C ASN A 488 -11.63 -5.63 -25.62
N ASP A 489 -11.18 -5.63 -24.36
CA ASP A 489 -9.87 -5.14 -23.94
C ASP A 489 -9.05 -6.26 -23.26
N TYR A 490 -7.75 -6.06 -23.10
CA TYR A 490 -6.86 -7.00 -22.38
C TYR A 490 -7.03 -7.00 -20.85
N ILE A 491 -7.99 -6.22 -20.35
CA ILE A 491 -8.28 -6.05 -18.91
C ILE A 491 -9.70 -6.53 -18.60
N THR A 492 -9.98 -6.81 -17.32
CA THR A 492 -11.28 -7.31 -16.85
C THR A 492 -12.00 -6.33 -15.91
N TYR A 493 -11.57 -5.08 -15.89
CA TYR A 493 -12.05 -4.04 -14.99
C TYR A 493 -11.95 -2.68 -15.69
N ILE A 494 -12.64 -1.69 -15.16
CA ILE A 494 -12.53 -0.32 -15.68
C ILE A 494 -11.45 0.40 -14.88
N ASP A 495 -10.51 1.01 -15.57
CA ASP A 495 -9.41 1.75 -14.93
C ASP A 495 -9.94 3.04 -14.26
N GLY A 496 -9.52 3.27 -13.02
CA GLY A 496 -9.86 4.48 -12.26
C GLY A 496 -9.36 5.75 -12.94
N GLN A 497 -8.15 5.78 -13.51
CA GLN A 497 -7.61 6.97 -14.19
C GLN A 497 -8.46 7.34 -15.42
N ILE A 498 -8.91 6.36 -16.19
CA ILE A 498 -9.83 6.59 -17.32
C ILE A 498 -11.18 7.11 -16.79
N SER A 499 -11.69 6.52 -15.71
CA SER A 499 -12.97 6.92 -15.11
C SER A 499 -12.94 8.35 -14.58
N GLU A 500 -11.87 8.76 -13.90
CA GLU A 500 -11.67 10.14 -13.43
C GLU A 500 -11.54 11.11 -14.60
N ALA A 501 -10.73 10.80 -15.62
CA ALA A 501 -10.53 11.67 -16.78
C ALA A 501 -11.82 11.86 -17.60
N GLU A 502 -12.60 10.80 -17.81
CA GLU A 502 -13.90 10.90 -18.49
C GLU A 502 -14.93 11.66 -17.65
N PHE A 503 -14.87 11.55 -16.32
CA PHE A 503 -15.69 12.34 -15.41
C PHE A 503 -15.31 13.82 -15.44
N GLU A 504 -14.02 14.16 -15.52
CA GLU A 504 -13.54 15.53 -15.64
C GLU A 504 -14.03 16.19 -16.94
N LYS A 505 -14.00 15.47 -18.06
CA LYS A 505 -14.59 15.92 -19.33
C LYS A 505 -16.08 16.22 -19.18
N LEU A 506 -16.79 15.35 -18.45
CA LEU A 506 -18.22 15.51 -18.16
C LEU A 506 -18.48 16.76 -17.31
N LEU A 507 -17.64 17.09 -16.33
CA LEU A 507 -17.70 18.35 -15.58
C LEU A 507 -17.51 19.57 -16.48
N LYS A 508 -16.54 19.51 -17.40
CA LYS A 508 -16.18 20.60 -18.33
C LYS A 508 -17.12 20.72 -19.56
N ASN A 509 -18.18 19.91 -19.65
CA ASN A 509 -19.10 19.86 -20.80
C ASN A 509 -18.45 19.45 -22.14
N PHE A 510 -17.37 18.67 -22.08
CA PHE A 510 -16.76 18.06 -23.26
C PHE A 510 -17.40 16.70 -23.57
N PRO A 511 -17.28 16.20 -24.81
CA PRO A 511 -17.68 14.83 -25.14
C PRO A 511 -16.99 13.82 -24.21
N SER A 512 -17.78 12.93 -23.60
CA SER A 512 -17.33 11.99 -22.58
C SER A 512 -18.05 10.66 -22.74
N ARG A 513 -17.34 9.56 -22.45
CA ARG A 513 -17.88 8.18 -22.45
C ARG A 513 -18.23 7.68 -21.05
N TYR A 514 -18.28 8.56 -20.06
CA TYR A 514 -18.44 8.18 -18.67
C TYR A 514 -19.69 7.32 -18.40
N ASP A 515 -20.76 7.52 -19.17
CA ASP A 515 -22.00 6.75 -19.10
C ASP A 515 -21.85 5.27 -19.51
N THR A 516 -20.88 4.98 -20.38
CA THR A 516 -20.55 3.62 -20.84
C THR A 516 -19.61 2.88 -19.88
N LEU A 517 -18.89 3.62 -19.02
CA LEU A 517 -17.93 3.08 -18.05
C LEU A 517 -18.63 2.43 -16.84
N LYS A 518 -19.43 1.40 -17.10
CA LYS A 518 -20.13 0.58 -16.10
C LYS A 518 -20.13 -0.88 -16.54
N CYS A 519 -20.23 -1.79 -15.58
CA CYS A 519 -20.39 -3.20 -15.91
C CYS A 519 -21.83 -3.48 -16.35
N ARG A 520 -22.02 -4.40 -17.29
CA ARG A 520 -23.36 -4.82 -17.74
C ARG A 520 -23.84 -6.02 -16.94
N ILE A 521 -25.15 -6.27 -16.94
CA ILE A 521 -25.72 -7.47 -16.31
C ILE A 521 -25.26 -8.72 -17.07
N ALA A 522 -24.77 -9.71 -16.34
CA ALA A 522 -24.29 -10.96 -16.90
C ALA A 522 -25.40 -11.72 -17.64
N GLY A 523 -25.15 -12.08 -18.90
CA GLY A 523 -26.11 -12.83 -19.73
C GLY A 523 -27.26 -11.98 -20.32
N ALA A 524 -27.24 -10.66 -20.21
CA ALA A 524 -28.30 -9.82 -20.80
C ALA A 524 -28.40 -9.96 -22.34
N ALA A 525 -27.30 -10.25 -23.03
CA ALA A 525 -27.27 -10.41 -24.48
C ALA A 525 -27.90 -11.74 -24.97
N SER A 526 -28.03 -12.77 -24.11
CA SER A 526 -28.72 -14.00 -24.51
C SER A 526 -30.25 -13.86 -24.42
N ILE A 527 -30.75 -12.91 -23.62
CA ILE A 527 -32.19 -12.73 -23.39
C ILE A 527 -32.86 -12.00 -24.56
N THR A 528 -32.18 -11.07 -25.23
CA THR A 528 -32.74 -10.36 -26.40
C THR A 528 -33.04 -11.31 -27.57
N GLY A 529 -32.24 -12.36 -27.75
CA GLY A 529 -32.50 -13.41 -28.74
C GLY A 529 -33.78 -14.20 -28.45
N HIS A 530 -34.09 -14.46 -27.18
CA HIS A 530 -35.30 -15.19 -26.79
C HIS A 530 -36.57 -14.34 -26.87
N LEU A 531 -36.51 -13.03 -26.60
CA LEU A 531 -37.67 -12.14 -26.72
C LEU A 531 -38.13 -11.97 -28.18
N LEU A 532 -37.20 -11.91 -29.13
CA LEU A 532 -37.52 -11.96 -30.57
C LEU A 532 -38.19 -13.28 -30.95
N PHE A 533 -37.73 -14.40 -30.41
CA PHE A 533 -38.33 -15.71 -30.64
C PHE A 533 -39.74 -15.82 -30.06
N VAL A 534 -39.97 -15.30 -28.85
CA VAL A 534 -41.30 -15.28 -28.21
C VAL A 534 -42.25 -14.38 -28.99
N MET A 535 -41.80 -13.19 -29.45
CA MET A 535 -42.60 -12.32 -30.31
C MET A 535 -42.95 -13.00 -31.64
N LEU A 536 -41.99 -13.67 -32.29
CA LEU A 536 -42.24 -14.45 -33.51
C LEU A 536 -43.24 -15.58 -33.29
N VAL A 537 -43.15 -16.32 -32.17
CA VAL A 537 -44.09 -17.40 -31.84
C VAL A 537 -45.50 -16.85 -31.57
N THR A 538 -45.62 -15.72 -30.85
CA THR A 538 -46.93 -15.08 -30.63
C THR A 538 -47.55 -14.49 -31.89
N ILE A 539 -46.74 -14.12 -32.90
CA ILE A 539 -47.24 -13.66 -34.20
C ILE A 539 -47.69 -14.88 -35.04
N THR A 540 -47.01 -16.02 -34.98
CA THR A 540 -47.48 -17.25 -35.66
C THR A 540 -48.74 -17.86 -35.01
N ASP A 541 -48.95 -17.65 -33.70
CA ASP A 541 -50.16 -18.10 -33.02
C ASP A 541 -51.36 -17.16 -33.27
N SER A 542 -51.14 -15.88 -33.60
CA SER A 542 -52.24 -14.98 -33.99
C SER A 542 -52.79 -15.30 -35.39
N GLU A 543 -51.97 -15.82 -36.31
CA GLU A 543 -52.42 -16.33 -37.62
C GLU A 543 -53.22 -17.64 -37.50
N ARG A 544 -52.93 -18.49 -36.51
CA ARG A 544 -53.75 -19.67 -36.21
C ARG A 544 -55.09 -19.32 -35.55
N CYS A 545 -55.15 -18.23 -34.79
CA CYS A 545 -56.40 -17.79 -34.17
C CYS A 545 -57.37 -17.14 -35.20
N TRP A 546 -56.86 -16.55 -36.28
CA TRP A 546 -57.69 -16.00 -37.38
C TRP A 546 -58.29 -17.06 -38.31
N SER A 547 -57.70 -18.25 -38.40
CA SER A 547 -58.27 -19.36 -39.20
C SER A 547 -59.31 -20.19 -38.45
N ALA A 548 -59.37 -20.11 -37.12
CA ALA A 548 -60.38 -20.80 -36.31
C ALA A 548 -61.72 -20.03 -36.21
N ILE A 549 -61.70 -18.69 -36.37
CA ILE A 549 -62.90 -17.84 -36.26
C ILE A 549 -63.77 -17.88 -37.53
N ASN A 550 -63.22 -18.27 -38.69
CA ASN A 550 -63.97 -18.36 -39.96
C ASN A 550 -64.66 -19.72 -40.20
N SER A 551 -64.65 -20.66 -39.24
CA SER A 551 -65.35 -21.97 -39.38
C SER A 551 -66.51 -22.19 -38.39
N MET A 552 -66.88 -21.19 -37.60
CA MET A 552 -67.98 -21.26 -36.61
C MET A 552 -69.11 -20.26 -36.90
N ALA A 553 -69.34 -19.95 -38.19
CA ALA A 553 -70.47 -19.14 -38.65
C ALA A 553 -71.35 -19.94 -39.62
N ASP A 554 -71.88 -21.08 -39.15
CA ASP A 554 -73.05 -21.73 -39.72
C ASP A 554 -73.44 -22.91 -38.80
N LEU A 555 -74.32 -22.66 -37.82
CA LEU A 555 -75.38 -23.59 -37.39
C LEU A 555 -76.10 -23.08 -36.13
N GLU A 556 -77.42 -23.12 -36.24
CA GLU A 556 -78.44 -23.20 -35.18
C GLU A 556 -78.98 -21.92 -34.54
N SER A 557 -79.96 -21.38 -35.27
CA SER A 557 -81.20 -20.86 -34.71
C SER A 557 -81.90 -21.92 -33.84
N THR A 558 -82.18 -21.63 -32.56
CA THR A 558 -83.52 -21.70 -31.91
C THR A 558 -83.47 -21.63 -30.37
N ARG A 559 -84.45 -20.91 -29.79
CA ARG A 559 -84.97 -20.91 -28.39
C ARG A 559 -84.32 -20.04 -27.29
N ILE A 560 -84.78 -18.77 -27.28
CA ILE A 560 -85.58 -18.03 -26.28
C ILE A 560 -85.55 -18.43 -24.77
N THR A 561 -85.50 -17.37 -23.94
CA THR A 561 -85.93 -17.13 -22.53
C THR A 561 -84.85 -17.23 -21.44
N ALA A 562 -84.28 -16.12 -20.94
CA ALA A 562 -84.82 -15.05 -20.08
C ALA A 562 -84.35 -15.20 -18.62
N LEU A 563 -83.49 -14.29 -18.14
CA LEU A 563 -83.73 -13.39 -16.99
C LEU A 563 -82.43 -12.75 -16.48
N SER A 564 -82.62 -11.52 -16.04
CA SER A 564 -81.68 -10.46 -15.74
C SER A 564 -81.06 -10.56 -14.33
N LYS A 565 -79.83 -10.05 -14.20
CA LYS A 565 -79.42 -8.95 -13.29
C LYS A 565 -77.92 -9.01 -12.97
N ASP A 566 -77.20 -8.00 -13.46
CA ASP A 566 -75.98 -7.44 -12.85
C ASP A 566 -76.30 -6.89 -11.43
N PRO A 567 -75.34 -6.73 -10.48
CA PRO A 567 -74.16 -5.87 -10.70
C PRO A 567 -72.84 -6.13 -9.93
N ILE A 568 -71.76 -5.61 -10.56
CA ILE A 568 -70.67 -4.75 -10.01
C ILE A 568 -69.71 -5.30 -8.93
N LEU A 569 -68.42 -5.21 -9.32
CA LEU A 569 -67.15 -5.06 -8.57
C LEU A 569 -67.16 -5.08 -7.03
N ASP A 570 -66.26 -5.89 -6.46
CA ASP A 570 -65.16 -5.36 -5.62
C ASP A 570 -64.02 -6.39 -5.45
N CYS A 571 -62.79 -6.00 -5.78
CA CYS A 571 -61.58 -6.80 -5.54
C CYS A 571 -60.63 -5.99 -4.64
N ARG A 572 -60.56 -6.36 -3.36
CA ARG A 572 -59.48 -5.96 -2.45
C ARG A 572 -58.67 -7.17 -1.97
N LEU A 573 -57.36 -7.00 -2.13
CA LEU A 573 -56.22 -7.69 -1.53
C LEU A 573 -56.48 -8.48 -0.23
N VAL A 574 -56.00 -9.72 -0.20
CA VAL A 574 -55.64 -10.42 1.05
C VAL A 574 -54.20 -10.94 0.95
N THR A 575 -53.36 -10.39 1.81
CA THR A 575 -52.02 -10.85 2.17
C THR A 575 -52.14 -12.06 3.11
N ALA A 576 -51.45 -13.15 2.80
CA ALA A 576 -51.37 -14.33 3.67
C ALA A 576 -50.03 -14.33 4.43
N ASN A 577 -50.10 -14.14 5.74
CA ASN A 577 -49.00 -14.29 6.67
C ASN A 577 -49.34 -15.48 7.57
N ASN A 578 -48.62 -16.60 7.41
CA ASN A 578 -48.82 -17.81 8.20
C ASN A 578 -47.77 -17.89 9.31
N ASN A 579 -48.25 -17.87 10.55
CA ASN A 579 -47.46 -18.07 11.75
C ASN A 579 -48.20 -19.06 12.64
N LYS A 580 -47.58 -20.21 12.94
CA LYS A 580 -47.69 -20.99 14.19
C LYS A 580 -47.14 -22.42 13.98
N SER A 581 -46.12 -22.79 14.74
CA SER A 581 -46.29 -23.66 15.90
C SER A 581 -45.01 -23.69 16.73
N ARG A 582 -45.16 -24.02 18.01
CA ARG A 582 -44.29 -23.70 19.14
C ARG A 582 -44.12 -24.98 19.97
N ARG A 583 -43.01 -25.05 20.71
CA ARG A 583 -42.63 -25.98 21.81
C ARG A 583 -41.89 -27.24 21.32
N LEU A 584 -40.78 -27.68 21.93
CA LEU A 584 -40.17 -27.42 23.25
C LEU A 584 -38.70 -27.01 23.10
#